data_AF-A0A937MPL4-F1
#
_entry.id   AF-A0A937MPL4-F1
#
_cell.length_a   1.000
_cell.length_b   1.000
_cell.length_c   1.000
_cell.angle_alpha   90.00
_cell.angle_beta   90.00
_cell.angle_gamma   90.00
#
_symmetry.space_group_name_H-M   'P 1'
#
loop_
_entity.id
_entity.type
_entity.pdbx_description
1 polymer ?
#
loop_
_entity_poly.entity_id
_entity_poly.type
_entity_poly.pdbx_seq_one_letter_code
_entity_poly.pdbx_strand_id
1 'polypeptide(L)'
;MSKYMQVDIRIIPFYEKRFEKRFPKIAGLLREMSHEELVEREISFYEMADYLENISDNPGTPADVRDKLGSHPEKIMELKEIAREHLLSRRLNELDQVLYQMEDQFADLEDVL
;
A
#
# COMPACT_ATOMS: atom_id res chain seq x y z
N MET A 1 21.75 -5.40 23.39
CA MET A 1 21.42 -6.12 22.13
C MET A 1 22.10 -7.49 22.16
N SER A 2 21.48 -8.53 21.61
CA SER A 2 22.08 -9.89 21.59
C SER A 2 23.31 -9.93 20.69
N LYS A 3 24.31 -10.72 21.09
CA LYS A 3 25.63 -10.80 20.46
C LYS A 3 25.65 -11.61 19.16
N TYR A 4 24.64 -12.45 18.95
CA TYR A 4 24.54 -13.39 17.82
C TYR A 4 23.13 -13.53 17.25
N MET A 5 22.16 -12.76 17.76
CA MET A 5 20.77 -12.85 17.32
C MET A 5 20.19 -11.46 17.12
N GLN A 6 19.40 -11.31 16.06
CA GLN A 6 18.64 -10.12 15.76
C GLN A 6 17.19 -10.53 15.49
N VAL A 7 16.27 -9.66 15.92
CA VAL A 7 14.86 -9.79 15.56
C VAL A 7 14.68 -9.08 14.23
N ASP A 8 14.24 -9.83 13.23
CA ASP A 8 13.81 -9.33 11.92
C ASP A 8 12.28 -9.29 11.89
N ILE A 9 11.71 -8.14 11.59
CA ILE A 9 10.26 -7.93 11.48
C ILE A 9 10.00 -7.40 10.08
N ARG A 10 9.19 -8.13 9.31
CA ARG A 10 8.84 -7.80 7.93
C ARG A 10 7.34 -7.89 7.74
N ILE A 11 6.79 -6.94 6.99
CA ILE A 11 5.42 -6.99 6.49
C ILE A 11 5.48 -7.74 5.16
N ILE A 12 4.67 -8.78 5.03
CA ILE A 12 4.57 -9.58 3.80
C ILE A 12 3.14 -9.50 3.28
N PRO A 13 2.94 -9.49 1.95
CA PRO A 13 1.61 -9.58 1.37
C PRO A 13 0.98 -10.93 1.73
N PHE A 14 -0.30 -10.91 2.12
CA PHE A 14 -1.09 -12.11 2.34
C PHE A 14 -2.44 -11.97 1.65
N TYR A 15 -2.56 -12.58 0.47
CA TYR A 15 -3.78 -12.56 -0.31
C TYR A 15 -4.36 -13.97 -0.40
N GLU A 16 -5.53 -14.21 0.21
CA GLU A 16 -6.21 -15.52 0.11
C GLU A 16 -6.58 -15.88 -1.34
N LYS A 17 -6.81 -14.84 -2.16
CA LYS A 17 -7.03 -14.91 -3.60
C LYS A 17 -6.11 -13.87 -4.24
N ARG A 18 -5.64 -14.13 -5.46
CA ARG A 18 -4.75 -13.20 -6.19
C ARG A 18 -5.17 -11.73 -6.06
N PHE A 19 -4.21 -10.84 -5.87
CA PHE A 19 -4.43 -9.40 -5.70
C PHE A 19 -5.40 -8.84 -6.76
N GLU A 20 -5.13 -9.13 -8.04
CA GLU A 20 -5.95 -8.70 -9.19
C GLU A 20 -7.43 -9.15 -9.13
N LYS A 21 -7.73 -10.23 -8.40
CA LYS A 21 -9.11 -10.70 -8.22
C LYS A 21 -9.84 -9.96 -7.11
N ARG A 22 -9.10 -9.48 -6.10
CA ARG A 22 -9.66 -8.77 -4.95
C ARG A 22 -9.73 -7.26 -5.18
N PHE A 23 -8.79 -6.72 -5.95
CA PHE A 23 -8.66 -5.30 -6.30
C PHE A 23 -8.45 -5.12 -7.81
N PRO A 24 -9.42 -5.54 -8.65
CA PRO A 24 -9.29 -5.46 -10.10
C PRO A 24 -9.10 -4.03 -10.65
N LYS A 25 -9.69 -3.01 -10.03
CA LYS A 25 -9.58 -1.63 -10.53
C LYS A 25 -8.23 -1.01 -10.21
N ILE A 26 -7.71 -1.23 -9.00
CA ILE A 26 -6.34 -0.82 -8.66
C ILE A 26 -5.33 -1.58 -9.54
N ALA A 27 -5.53 -2.88 -9.78
CA ALA A 27 -4.68 -3.62 -10.71
C ALA A 27 -4.76 -3.07 -12.15
N GLY A 28 -5.95 -2.64 -12.59
CA GLY A 28 -6.15 -1.95 -13.86
C GLY A 28 -5.37 -0.64 -13.95
N LEU A 29 -5.48 0.20 -12.92
CA LEU A 29 -4.74 1.46 -12.83
C LEU A 29 -3.23 1.23 -12.88
N LEU A 30 -2.71 0.27 -12.12
CA LEU A 30 -1.29 -0.05 -12.13
C LEU A 30 -0.82 -0.47 -13.54
N ARG A 31 -1.61 -1.28 -14.27
CA ARG A 31 -1.28 -1.64 -15.65
C ARG A 31 -1.31 -0.44 -16.60
N GLU A 32 -2.31 0.43 -16.47
CA GLU A 32 -2.41 1.68 -17.26
C GLU A 32 -1.20 2.59 -17.02
N MET A 33 -0.70 2.64 -15.79
CA MET A 33 0.49 3.40 -15.40
C MET A 33 1.81 2.65 -15.66
N SER A 34 1.79 1.54 -16.42
CA SER A 34 2.97 0.72 -16.76
C SER A 34 3.69 0.07 -15.56
N HIS A 35 2.93 -0.30 -14.53
CA HIS A 35 3.39 -0.98 -13.30
C HIS A 35 2.85 -2.42 -13.18
N GLU A 36 2.79 -3.15 -14.29
CA GLU A 36 2.27 -4.53 -14.34
C GLU A 36 3.08 -5.48 -13.44
N GLU A 37 4.38 -5.26 -13.32
CA GLU A 37 5.28 -6.04 -12.47
C GLU A 37 4.88 -6.03 -10.99
N LEU A 38 4.22 -4.96 -10.52
CA LEU A 38 3.76 -4.83 -9.14
C LEU A 38 2.53 -5.71 -8.89
N VAL A 39 1.66 -5.84 -9.89
CA VAL A 39 0.49 -6.71 -9.87
C VAL A 39 0.94 -8.18 -9.87
N GLU A 40 1.91 -8.52 -10.72
CA GLU A 40 2.45 -9.89 -10.81
C GLU A 40 3.20 -10.33 -9.54
N ARG A 41 3.93 -9.40 -8.90
CA ARG A 41 4.66 -9.67 -7.66
C ARG A 41 3.77 -9.72 -6.42
N GLU A 42 2.48 -9.37 -6.54
CA GLU A 42 1.53 -9.26 -5.43
C GLU A 42 2.10 -8.43 -4.27
N ILE A 43 2.60 -7.22 -4.57
CA ILE A 43 3.22 -6.35 -3.55
C ILE A 43 2.27 -6.06 -2.38
N SER A 44 2.82 -5.89 -1.18
CA SER A 44 2.01 -5.52 -0.01
C SER A 44 1.44 -4.10 -0.15
N PHE A 45 0.33 -3.81 0.53
CA PHE A 45 -0.20 -2.43 0.60
C PHE A 45 0.79 -1.44 1.17
N TYR A 46 1.60 -1.88 2.13
CA TYR A 46 2.67 -1.07 2.70
C TYR A 46 3.71 -0.66 1.65
N GLU A 47 4.09 -1.56 0.74
CA GLU A 47 4.97 -1.25 -0.40
C GLU A 47 4.23 -0.42 -1.46
N MET A 48 2.97 -0.75 -1.76
CA MET A 48 2.15 -0.08 -2.77
C MET A 48 1.89 1.40 -2.48
N ALA A 49 1.86 1.78 -1.20
CA ALA A 49 1.75 3.17 -0.75
C ALA A 49 2.74 4.11 -1.46
N ASP A 50 4.02 3.72 -1.58
CA ASP A 50 5.04 4.55 -2.25
C ASP A 50 4.71 4.75 -3.72
N TYR A 51 4.18 3.72 -4.38
CA TYR A 51 3.85 3.79 -5.81
C TYR A 51 2.64 4.67 -6.06
N LEU A 52 1.61 4.62 -5.21
CA LEU A 52 0.45 5.49 -5.32
C LEU A 52 0.80 6.96 -5.10
N GLU A 53 1.67 7.26 -4.13
CA GLU A 53 2.20 8.62 -3.92
C GLU A 53 2.96 9.10 -5.16
N ASN A 54 3.87 8.28 -5.70
CA ASN A 54 4.61 8.61 -6.92
C ASN A 54 3.70 8.84 -8.13
N ILE A 55 2.63 8.05 -8.29
CA ILE A 55 1.64 8.25 -9.36
C ILE A 55 0.90 9.57 -9.15
N SER A 56 0.50 9.89 -7.91
CA SER A 56 -0.20 11.13 -7.59
C SER A 56 0.64 12.38 -7.87
N ASP A 57 1.91 12.34 -7.49
CA ASP A 57 2.84 13.48 -7.58
C ASP A 57 3.43 13.66 -8.98
N ASN A 58 3.38 12.63 -9.83
CA ASN A 58 3.94 12.70 -11.17
C ASN A 58 3.13 13.68 -12.06
N PRO A 59 3.76 14.75 -12.59
CA PRO A 59 3.09 15.70 -13.47
C PRO A 59 2.56 15.09 -14.78
N GLY A 60 3.13 13.96 -15.20
CA GLY A 60 2.71 13.19 -16.37
C GLY A 60 1.47 12.32 -16.13
N THR A 61 0.99 12.20 -14.89
CA THR A 61 -0.20 11.42 -14.59
C THR A 61 -1.45 12.14 -15.12
N PRO A 62 -2.32 11.42 -15.86
CA PRO A 62 -3.58 11.98 -16.36
C PRO A 62 -4.39 12.64 -15.24
N ALA A 63 -5.05 13.76 -15.55
CA ALA A 63 -5.80 14.54 -14.55
C ALA A 63 -6.97 13.73 -13.97
N ASP A 64 -7.64 12.93 -14.79
CA ASP A 64 -8.70 12.01 -14.39
C ASP A 64 -8.21 10.94 -13.42
N VAL A 65 -6.99 10.43 -13.59
CA VAL A 65 -6.38 9.48 -12.64
C VAL A 65 -6.09 10.18 -11.30
N ARG A 66 -5.50 11.39 -11.32
CA ARG A 66 -5.24 12.15 -10.09
C ARG A 66 -6.52 12.53 -9.35
N ASP A 67 -7.56 12.93 -10.09
CA ASP A 67 -8.86 13.26 -9.51
C ASP A 67 -9.52 12.05 -8.85
N LYS A 68 -9.42 10.86 -9.45
CA LYS A 68 -9.91 9.61 -8.86
C LYS A 68 -9.11 9.18 -7.63
N LEU A 69 -7.78 9.33 -7.66
CA LEU A 69 -6.92 9.06 -6.51
C LEU A 69 -7.22 10.02 -5.35
N GLY A 70 -7.53 11.29 -5.66
CA GLY A 70 -7.92 12.29 -4.67
C GLY A 70 -6.93 12.38 -3.52
N SER A 71 -7.43 12.30 -2.28
CA SER A 71 -6.62 12.29 -1.05
C SER A 71 -6.16 10.90 -0.59
N HIS A 72 -6.49 9.83 -1.32
CA HIS A 72 -6.17 8.46 -0.86
C HIS A 72 -4.66 8.22 -0.73
N PRO A 73 -3.80 8.63 -1.68
CA PRO A 73 -2.35 8.46 -1.54
C PRO A 73 -1.78 9.12 -0.27
N GLU A 74 -2.20 10.35 0.03
CA GLU A 74 -1.78 11.08 1.24
C GLU A 74 -2.17 10.33 2.52
N LYS A 75 -3.43 9.90 2.63
CA LYS A 75 -3.92 9.13 3.80
C LYS A 75 -3.21 7.79 3.95
N ILE A 76 -2.95 7.08 2.86
CA ILE A 76 -2.23 5.81 2.87
C ILE A 76 -0.78 6.01 3.31
N MET A 77 -0.14 7.11 2.90
CA MET A 77 1.21 7.47 3.34
C MET A 77 1.27 7.85 4.82
N GLU A 78 0.27 8.57 5.35
CA GLU A 78 0.16 8.82 6.79
C GLU A 78 0.08 7.51 7.58
N LEU A 79 -0.77 6.57 7.15
CA LEU A 79 -0.88 5.24 7.76
C LEU A 79 0.43 4.46 7.66
N LYS A 80 1.15 4.57 6.54
CA LYS A 80 2.47 3.94 6.37
C LYS A 80 3.48 4.47 7.38
N GLU A 81 3.54 5.77 7.60
CA GLU A 81 4.48 6.37 8.56
C GLU A 81 4.14 6.00 10.00
N ILE A 82 2.85 5.94 10.35
CA ILE A 82 2.40 5.43 11.65
C ILE A 82 2.79 3.94 11.81
N ALA A 83 2.54 3.11 10.80
CA ALA A 83 2.95 1.71 10.78
C ALA A 83 4.47 1.55 10.93
N ARG A 84 5.26 2.39 10.25
CA ARG A 84 6.73 2.44 10.39
C ARG A 84 7.14 2.72 11.83
N GLU A 85 6.51 3.68 12.49
CA GLU A 85 6.79 4.01 13.90
C GLU A 85 6.48 2.81 14.82
N HIS A 86 5.33 2.15 14.64
CA HIS A 86 4.98 0.96 15.40
C HIS A 86 5.93 -0.21 15.15
N LEU A 87 6.34 -0.43 13.90
CA LEU A 87 7.30 -1.45 13.51
C LEU A 87 8.65 -1.23 14.22
N LEU A 88 9.19 -0.01 14.15
CA LEU A 88 10.46 0.38 14.79
C LEU A 88 10.38 0.28 16.32
N SER A 89 9.23 0.63 16.89
CA SER A 89 8.97 0.55 18.33
C SER A 89 8.57 -0.85 18.81
N ARG A 90 8.46 -1.83 17.90
CA ARG A 90 8.01 -3.21 18.17
C ARG A 90 6.62 -3.29 18.83
N ARG A 91 5.76 -2.32 18.52
CA ARG A 91 4.36 -2.24 18.94
C ARG A 91 3.49 -3.02 17.96
N LEU A 92 3.55 -4.36 18.05
CA LEU A 92 2.97 -5.26 17.04
C LEU A 92 1.44 -5.22 17.01
N ASN A 93 0.77 -5.02 18.15
CA ASN A 93 -0.69 -4.97 18.20
C ASN A 93 -1.22 -3.69 17.52
N GLU A 94 -0.54 -2.58 17.76
CA GLU A 94 -0.87 -1.30 17.14
C GLU A 94 -0.50 -1.29 15.65
N LEU A 95 0.61 -1.94 15.28
CA LEU A 95 0.96 -2.17 13.88
C LEU A 95 -0.16 -2.91 13.16
N ASP A 96 -0.66 -4.00 13.74
CA ASP A 96 -1.75 -4.81 13.17
C ASP A 96 -3.01 -3.97 12.92
N GLN A 97 -3.40 -3.13 13.88
CA GLN A 97 -4.52 -2.20 13.73
C GLN A 97 -4.33 -1.21 12.57
N VAL A 98 -3.12 -0.69 12.41
CA VAL A 98 -2.82 0.26 11.33
C VAL A 98 -2.81 -0.44 9.97
N LEU A 99 -2.35 -1.69 9.90
CA LEU A 99 -2.45 -2.49 8.68
C LEU A 99 -3.90 -2.71 8.27
N TYR A 100 -4.81 -2.99 9.21
CA TYR A 100 -6.25 -3.06 8.92
C TYR A 100 -6.81 -1.73 8.40
N GLN A 101 -6.41 -0.60 8.99
CA GLN A 101 -6.83 0.72 8.49
C GLN A 101 -6.30 0.98 7.07
N MET A 102 -5.10 0.51 6.77
CA MET A 102 -4.56 0.58 5.42
C MET A 102 -5.38 -0.28 4.45
N GLU A 103 -5.76 -1.50 4.82
CA GLU A 103 -6.67 -2.33 4.02
C GLU A 103 -8.00 -1.63 3.74
N ASP A 104 -8.59 -0.97 4.74
CA ASP A 104 -9.83 -0.20 4.58
C ASP A 104 -9.64 0.95 3.57
N GLN A 105 -8.52 1.68 3.63
CA GLN A 105 -8.24 2.74 2.65
C GLN A 105 -8.05 2.22 1.23
N PHE A 106 -7.45 1.04 1.06
CA PHE A 106 -7.34 0.39 -0.25
C PHE A 106 -8.69 -0.12 -0.75
N ALA A 107 -9.58 -0.58 0.14
CA ALA A 107 -10.94 -0.95 -0.21
C ALA A 107 -11.76 0.27 -0.63
N ASP A 108 -11.68 1.39 0.09
CA ASP A 108 -12.33 2.65 -0.26
C ASP A 108 -11.86 3.14 -1.64
N LEU A 109 -10.54 3.08 -1.90
CA LEU A 109 -9.96 3.46 -3.18
C LEU A 109 -10.47 2.59 -4.34
N GLU A 110 -10.56 1.27 -4.12
CA GLU A 110 -11.10 0.33 -5.11
C GLU A 110 -12.58 0.63 -5.44
N ASP A 111 -13.37 1.10 -4.48
CA ASP A 111 -14.77 1.45 -4.72
C ASP A 111 -14.93 2.70 -5.59
N VAL A 112 -14.01 3.67 -5.45
CA VAL A 112 -14.07 4.97 -6.16
C VAL A 112 -13.43 4.93 -7.56
N LEU A 113 -12.43 4.07 -7.80
CA LEU A 113 -11.78 3.92 -9.11
C LEU A 113 -12.73 3.45 -10.22
#